data_AF-W4EZH6-F1
#
_entry.id   AF-W4EZH6-F1
#
_cell.length_a   1.000
_cell.length_b   1.000
_cell.length_c   1.000
_cell.angle_alpha   90.00
_cell.angle_beta   90.00
_cell.angle_gamma   90.00
#
_symmetry.space_group_name_H-M   'P 1'
#
loop_
_entity.id
_entity.type
_entity.pdbx_description
1 polymer ?
#
loop_
_entity_poly.entity_id
_entity_poly.type
_entity_poly.pdbx_seq_one_letter_code
_entity_poly.pdbx_strand_id
1 'polypeptide(L)'
;MKKRLVFFLVGAVIFLISLPISTKMVMELIHNQKMNVLYKITNVSEGFPPTESTFNFKGHIVKIKETIKDESSYMDPRSNKIVIADLSLKLDGEEIDTLKDYPIRVEEEGLNRYYGEIAYLILVDKKVDKTQFVILLKKTREMEKKLPNGDIVGWVPPEKLKYTLYTLDVEGNLKNKSFSFSERDALQTELLNAGVVVPYSIGYYTDAWEGYPSIFFPFIFPFLTLMVGFLLIIVFFPIRKVKI
;
A
#
# COMPACT_ATOMS: atom_id res chain seq x y z
N MET A 1 -11.56 23.22 44.07
CA MET A 1 -11.55 23.84 42.72
C MET A 1 -10.28 23.52 41.92
N LYS A 2 -9.07 23.83 42.41
CA LYS A 2 -7.82 23.62 41.65
C LYS A 2 -7.62 22.18 41.14
N LYS A 3 -7.79 21.16 42.00
CA LYS A 3 -7.65 19.74 41.58
C LYS A 3 -8.65 19.31 40.50
N ARG A 4 -9.93 19.72 40.60
CA ARG A 4 -10.94 19.42 39.58
C ARG A 4 -10.59 20.08 38.24
N LEU A 5 -10.15 21.33 38.28
CA LEU A 5 -9.67 22.03 37.09
C LEU A 5 -8.46 21.31 36.47
N VAL A 6 -7.51 20.83 37.29
CA VAL A 6 -6.35 20.05 36.81
C VAL A 6 -6.80 18.77 36.11
N PHE A 7 -7.68 17.96 36.72
CA PHE A 7 -8.16 16.72 36.08
C PHE A 7 -8.96 16.99 34.79
N PHE A 8 -9.77 18.04 34.77
CA PHE A 8 -10.45 18.48 33.56
C PHE A 8 -9.46 18.85 32.44
N LEU A 9 -8.43 19.65 32.76
CA LEU A 9 -7.40 20.05 31.79
C LEU A 9 -6.60 18.86 31.28
N VAL A 10 -6.21 17.93 32.17
CA VAL A 10 -5.55 16.68 31.80
C VAL A 10 -6.45 15.86 30.86
N GLY A 11 -7.73 15.71 31.19
CA GLY A 11 -8.71 15.02 30.35
C GLY A 11 -8.84 15.65 28.96
N ALA A 12 -8.92 16.98 28.91
CA ALA A 12 -8.98 17.73 27.66
C ALA A 12 -7.73 17.52 26.79
N VAL A 13 -6.53 17.58 27.37
CA VAL A 13 -5.28 17.33 26.65
C VAL A 13 -5.24 15.90 26.11
N ILE A 14 -5.54 14.90 26.93
CA ILE A 14 -5.56 13.48 26.50
C ILE A 14 -6.55 13.26 25.36
N PHE A 15 -7.77 13.82 25.50
CA PHE A 15 -8.81 13.72 24.49
C PHE A 15 -8.38 14.36 23.17
N LEU A 16 -7.86 15.60 23.21
CA LEU A 16 -7.45 16.34 22.02
C LEU A 16 -6.25 15.69 21.30
N ILE A 17 -5.32 15.07 22.02
CA ILE A 17 -4.20 14.33 21.42
C ILE A 17 -4.70 13.04 20.77
N SER A 18 -5.65 12.34 21.39
CA SER A 18 -6.12 11.03 20.91
C SER A 18 -7.13 11.16 19.75
N LEU A 19 -7.87 12.26 19.68
CA LEU A 19 -8.99 12.42 18.73
C LEU A 19 -8.58 12.34 17.25
N PRO A 20 -7.52 13.02 16.76
CA PRO A 20 -7.19 13.01 15.34
C PRO A 20 -6.84 11.60 14.83
N ILE A 21 -5.99 10.88 15.58
CA ILE A 21 -5.57 9.54 15.21
C ILE A 21 -6.71 8.53 15.35
N SER A 22 -7.55 8.63 16.40
CA SER A 22 -8.76 7.80 16.55
C SER A 22 -9.70 7.97 15.36
N THR A 23 -9.91 9.23 14.94
CA THR A 23 -10.79 9.56 13.81
C THR A 23 -10.25 8.95 12.52
N LYS A 24 -8.94 9.12 12.23
CA LYS A 24 -8.32 8.53 11.05
C LYS A 24 -8.39 7.01 11.06
N MET A 25 -8.15 6.36 12.20
CA MET A 25 -8.23 4.90 12.32
C MET A 25 -9.65 4.38 12.09
N VAL A 26 -10.67 5.07 12.58
CA VAL A 26 -12.08 4.71 12.31
C VAL A 26 -12.42 4.91 10.83
N MET A 27 -11.97 6.02 10.23
CA MET A 27 -12.16 6.28 8.80
C MET A 27 -11.48 5.22 7.93
N GLU A 28 -10.32 4.71 8.34
CA GLU A 28 -9.63 3.60 7.69
C GLU A 28 -10.48 2.31 7.74
N LEU A 29 -11.06 1.97 8.91
CA LEU A 29 -11.94 0.81 9.02
C LEU A 29 -13.16 0.92 8.10
N ILE A 30 -13.79 2.11 8.05
CA ILE A 30 -14.92 2.39 7.16
C ILE A 30 -14.49 2.29 5.68
N HIS A 31 -13.31 2.82 5.35
CA HIS A 31 -12.72 2.72 4.02
C HIS A 31 -12.54 1.25 3.60
N ASN A 32 -11.86 0.45 4.43
CA ASN A 32 -11.59 -0.96 4.15
C ASN A 32 -12.89 -1.75 4.01
N GLN A 33 -13.89 -1.50 4.86
CA GLN A 33 -15.22 -2.10 4.73
C GLN A 33 -15.88 -1.73 3.41
N LYS A 34 -15.87 -0.45 3.04
CA LYS A 34 -16.45 0.04 1.79
C LYS A 34 -15.74 -0.55 0.57
N MET A 35 -14.41 -0.61 0.56
CA MET A 35 -13.64 -1.20 -0.53
C MET A 35 -13.92 -2.70 -0.66
N ASN A 36 -13.97 -3.43 0.45
CA ASN A 36 -14.30 -4.86 0.45
C ASN A 36 -15.73 -5.14 -0.02
N VAL A 37 -16.68 -4.23 0.23
CA VAL A 37 -18.06 -4.36 -0.28
C VAL A 37 -18.12 -4.06 -1.78
N LEU A 38 -17.37 -3.07 -2.27
CA LEU A 38 -17.42 -2.64 -3.67
C LEU A 38 -16.56 -3.50 -4.60
N TYR A 39 -15.43 -4.00 -4.11
CA TYR A 39 -14.42 -4.64 -4.94
C TYR A 39 -14.00 -6.00 -4.40
N LYS A 40 -13.60 -6.89 -5.31
CA LYS A 40 -12.75 -8.05 -5.00
C LYS A 40 -11.47 -7.87 -5.81
N ILE A 41 -10.35 -7.77 -5.12
CA ILE A 41 -9.02 -7.69 -5.72
C ILE A 41 -8.34 -9.03 -5.47
N THR A 42 -7.75 -9.61 -6.50
CA THR A 42 -7.02 -10.88 -6.40
C THR A 42 -5.67 -10.70 -7.07
N ASN A 43 -4.59 -10.92 -6.32
CA ASN A 43 -3.25 -10.96 -6.90
C ASN A 43 -3.11 -12.25 -7.72
N VAL A 44 -2.65 -12.11 -8.95
CA VAL A 44 -2.42 -13.24 -9.85
C VAL A 44 -1.17 -14.01 -9.45
N SER A 45 -0.18 -13.34 -8.84
CA SER A 45 1.01 -14.01 -8.33
C SER A 45 0.69 -14.76 -7.03
N GLU A 46 0.75 -16.09 -7.09
CA GLU A 46 0.47 -16.97 -5.94
C GLU A 46 1.72 -17.21 -5.07
N GLY A 47 2.90 -16.75 -5.51
CA GLY A 47 4.18 -16.92 -4.83
C GLY A 47 4.77 -18.33 -4.99
N PHE A 48 4.03 -19.38 -4.62
CA PHE A 48 4.45 -20.76 -4.83
C PHE A 48 3.27 -21.69 -5.18
N PRO A 49 3.31 -22.45 -6.29
CA PRO A 49 4.36 -22.43 -7.31
C PRO A 49 4.46 -21.08 -8.04
N PRO A 50 5.61 -20.74 -8.65
CA PRO A 50 5.76 -19.47 -9.35
C PRO A 50 4.73 -19.33 -10.49
N THR A 51 4.05 -18.19 -10.52
CA THR A 51 3.09 -17.86 -11.59
C THR A 51 3.82 -17.35 -12.82
N GLU A 52 3.50 -17.84 -14.02
CA GLU A 52 4.10 -17.38 -15.27
C GLU A 52 3.97 -15.87 -15.45
N SER A 53 5.01 -15.23 -16.02
CA SER A 53 5.00 -13.79 -16.34
C SER A 53 4.14 -13.44 -17.57
N THR A 54 3.66 -14.46 -18.28
CA THR A 54 2.67 -14.31 -19.36
C THR A 54 1.30 -14.67 -18.83
N PHE A 55 0.35 -13.77 -18.96
CA PHE A 55 -1.02 -13.95 -18.47
C PHE A 55 -2.02 -13.78 -19.61
N ASN A 56 -2.95 -14.73 -19.74
CA ASN A 56 -4.04 -14.65 -20.70
C ASN A 56 -5.31 -14.14 -19.98
N PHE A 57 -5.69 -12.90 -20.29
CA PHE A 57 -6.95 -12.33 -19.83
C PHE A 57 -7.96 -12.27 -20.98
N LYS A 58 -8.93 -13.19 -20.96
CA LYS A 58 -10.06 -13.21 -21.91
C LYS A 58 -9.64 -13.19 -23.38
N GLY A 59 -8.53 -13.85 -23.72
CA GLY A 59 -8.00 -13.91 -25.08
C GLY A 59 -6.91 -12.88 -25.38
N HIS A 60 -6.68 -11.92 -24.47
CA HIS A 60 -5.59 -10.96 -24.57
C HIS A 60 -4.37 -11.44 -23.79
N ILE A 61 -3.22 -11.42 -24.43
CA ILE A 61 -1.96 -11.90 -23.86
C ILE A 61 -1.17 -10.72 -23.34
N VAL A 62 -0.97 -10.67 -22.03
CA VAL A 62 -0.09 -9.72 -21.37
C VAL A 62 1.20 -10.41 -20.98
N LYS A 63 2.35 -9.81 -21.28
CA LYS A 63 3.65 -10.37 -20.92
C LYS A 63 4.67 -9.28 -20.58
N ILE A 64 5.63 -9.64 -19.73
CA ILE A 64 6.85 -8.86 -19.53
C ILE A 64 7.97 -9.46 -20.38
N LYS A 65 8.61 -8.63 -21.22
CA LYS A 65 9.85 -8.98 -21.92
C LYS A 65 11.03 -8.35 -21.18
N GLU A 66 11.94 -9.19 -20.71
CA GLU A 66 13.20 -8.77 -20.09
C GLU A 66 14.27 -8.50 -21.16
N THR A 67 15.04 -7.43 -20.98
CA THR A 67 16.28 -7.17 -21.73
C THR A 67 17.39 -6.82 -20.72
N ILE A 68 18.24 -7.80 -20.42
CA ILE A 68 19.36 -7.63 -19.48
C ILE A 68 20.40 -6.70 -20.13
N LYS A 69 20.79 -5.64 -19.41
CA LYS A 69 21.77 -4.66 -19.89
C LYS A 69 23.18 -4.91 -19.40
N ASP A 70 23.29 -5.41 -18.18
CA ASP A 70 24.55 -5.72 -17.52
C ASP A 70 24.38 -7.05 -16.79
N GLU A 71 25.32 -7.97 -16.97
CA GLU A 71 25.34 -9.26 -16.27
C GLU A 71 25.87 -9.13 -14.84
N SER A 72 26.36 -7.94 -14.46
CA SER A 72 26.73 -7.66 -13.09
C SER A 72 25.52 -7.88 -12.17
N SER A 73 25.77 -8.62 -11.09
CA SER A 73 24.75 -8.94 -10.11
C SER A 73 25.17 -8.50 -8.72
N TYR A 74 24.18 -8.25 -7.88
CA TYR A 74 24.39 -7.96 -6.47
C TYR A 74 23.34 -8.67 -5.61
N MET A 75 23.63 -8.82 -4.32
CA MET A 75 22.67 -9.35 -3.36
C MET A 75 21.88 -8.20 -2.73
N ASP A 76 20.55 -8.29 -2.75
CA ASP A 76 19.68 -7.36 -2.05
C ASP A 76 19.70 -7.60 -0.52
N PRO A 77 19.04 -6.77 0.30
CA PRO A 77 18.96 -6.97 1.75
C PRO A 77 18.29 -8.26 2.20
N ARG A 78 17.51 -8.89 1.32
CA ARG A 78 16.81 -10.16 1.54
C ARG A 78 17.59 -11.35 0.96
N SER A 79 18.84 -11.14 0.54
CA SER A 79 19.72 -12.16 -0.05
C SER A 79 19.23 -12.72 -1.38
N ASN A 80 18.40 -11.97 -2.12
CA ASN A 80 18.08 -12.29 -3.50
C ASN A 80 19.21 -11.83 -4.41
N LYS A 81 19.57 -12.68 -5.37
CA LYS A 81 20.48 -12.30 -6.46
C LYS A 81 19.75 -11.42 -7.47
N ILE A 82 20.22 -10.19 -7.64
CA ILE A 82 19.62 -9.17 -8.49
C ILE A 82 20.48 -8.89 -9.71
N VAL A 83 19.84 -8.73 -10.87
CA VAL A 83 20.41 -8.19 -12.12
C VAL A 83 19.58 -6.99 -12.58
N ILE A 84 20.18 -6.09 -13.35
CA ILE A 84 19.48 -4.92 -13.92
C ILE A 84 19.02 -5.20 -15.36
N ALA A 85 17.73 -5.01 -15.61
CA ALA A 85 17.12 -5.23 -16.92
C ALA A 85 16.12 -4.13 -17.28
N ASP A 86 15.91 -3.93 -18.58
CA ASP A 86 14.72 -3.23 -19.06
C ASP A 86 13.56 -4.22 -19.11
N LEU A 87 12.39 -3.81 -18.61
CA LEU A 87 11.16 -4.61 -18.56
C LEU A 87 10.11 -3.96 -19.46
N SER A 88 9.88 -4.55 -20.63
CA SER A 88 8.86 -4.09 -21.57
C SER A 88 7.55 -4.83 -21.33
N LEU A 89 6.52 -4.08 -20.92
CA LEU A 89 5.16 -4.58 -20.83
C LEU A 89 4.57 -4.66 -22.23
N LYS A 90 4.07 -5.84 -22.61
CA LYS A 90 3.46 -6.07 -23.91
C LYS A 90 2.03 -6.59 -23.78
N LEU A 91 1.15 -6.08 -24.63
CA LEU A 91 -0.23 -6.53 -24.80
C LEU A 91 -0.40 -6.99 -26.25
N ASP A 92 -0.79 -8.25 -26.46
CA ASP A 92 -1.01 -8.85 -27.79
C ASP A 92 0.18 -8.71 -28.75
N GLY A 93 1.39 -8.65 -28.19
CA GLY A 93 2.65 -8.51 -28.92
C GLY A 93 3.16 -7.08 -29.07
N GLU A 94 2.28 -6.08 -28.93
CA GLU A 94 2.63 -4.66 -28.96
C GLU A 94 3.21 -4.21 -27.62
N GLU A 95 4.23 -3.35 -27.66
CA GLU A 95 4.82 -2.77 -26.46
C GLU A 95 4.00 -1.57 -26.00
N ILE A 96 3.51 -1.61 -24.76
CA ILE A 96 2.62 -0.59 -24.19
C ILE A 96 3.31 0.29 -23.14
N ASP A 97 4.37 -0.22 -22.52
CA ASP A 97 5.19 0.52 -21.56
C ASP A 97 6.55 -0.17 -21.37
N THR A 98 7.54 0.58 -20.89
CA THR A 98 8.86 0.04 -20.56
C THR A 98 9.38 0.65 -19.26
N LEU A 99 9.79 -0.21 -18.33
CA LEU A 99 10.55 0.13 -17.13
C LEU A 99 12.04 -0.02 -17.44
N LYS A 100 12.81 1.07 -17.39
CA LYS A 100 14.23 1.06 -17.73
C LYS A 100 15.12 0.87 -16.51
N ASP A 101 16.10 -0.03 -16.63
CA ASP A 101 17.11 -0.32 -15.63
C ASP A 101 16.55 -0.76 -14.27
N TYR A 102 15.57 -1.68 -14.26
CA TYR A 102 14.92 -2.18 -13.04
C TYR A 102 15.61 -3.44 -12.49
N PRO A 103 15.58 -3.63 -11.16
CA PRO A 103 16.08 -4.86 -10.53
C PRO A 103 15.16 -6.05 -10.83
N ILE A 104 15.74 -7.18 -11.19
CA ILE A 104 15.04 -8.47 -11.29
C ILE A 104 15.73 -9.54 -10.45
N ARG A 105 14.95 -10.42 -9.81
CA ARG A 105 15.46 -11.56 -9.05
C ARG A 105 15.74 -12.72 -10.00
N VAL A 106 17.02 -13.01 -10.27
CA VAL A 106 17.37 -13.97 -11.34
C VAL A 106 17.17 -15.44 -10.95
N GLU A 107 17.13 -15.72 -9.65
CA GLU A 107 16.89 -17.07 -9.10
C GLU A 107 15.39 -17.39 -8.94
N GLU A 108 14.53 -16.40 -9.12
CA GLU A 108 13.08 -16.56 -9.12
C GLU A 108 12.56 -16.83 -10.53
N GLU A 109 11.33 -17.35 -10.62
CA GLU A 109 10.65 -17.65 -11.88
C GLU A 109 9.36 -16.81 -12.03
N GLY A 110 8.96 -16.61 -13.28
CA GLY A 110 7.70 -15.93 -13.60
C GLY A 110 7.56 -14.54 -12.98
N LEU A 111 6.40 -14.24 -12.37
CA LEU A 111 6.11 -12.94 -11.77
C LEU A 111 6.90 -12.65 -10.49
N ASN A 112 7.40 -13.68 -9.79
CA ASN A 112 8.20 -13.49 -8.57
C ASN A 112 9.50 -12.71 -8.84
N ARG A 113 10.01 -12.79 -10.08
CA ARG A 113 11.18 -12.05 -10.55
C ARG A 113 11.03 -10.54 -10.42
N TYR A 114 9.80 -10.03 -10.49
CA TYR A 114 9.45 -8.60 -10.48
C TYR A 114 8.76 -8.15 -9.19
N TYR A 115 8.81 -8.97 -8.14
CA TYR A 115 8.17 -8.67 -6.87
C TYR A 115 8.56 -7.26 -6.36
N GLY A 116 7.58 -6.46 -6.00
CA GLY A 116 7.77 -5.07 -5.55
C GLY A 116 7.76 -4.04 -6.67
N GLU A 117 7.92 -4.45 -7.93
CA GLU A 117 8.05 -3.56 -9.08
C GLU A 117 6.86 -3.67 -10.05
N ILE A 118 6.37 -4.89 -10.30
CA ILE A 118 5.23 -5.17 -11.18
C ILE A 118 4.24 -6.08 -10.46
N ALA A 119 2.95 -5.77 -10.57
CA ALA A 119 1.88 -6.64 -10.08
C ALA A 119 0.76 -6.82 -11.10
N TYR A 120 0.29 -8.06 -11.20
CA TYR A 120 -0.86 -8.47 -12.00
C TYR A 120 -2.03 -8.77 -11.07
N LEU A 121 -3.15 -8.11 -11.26
CA LEU A 121 -4.31 -8.20 -10.38
C LEU A 121 -5.59 -8.41 -11.20
N ILE A 122 -6.50 -9.23 -10.67
CA ILE A 122 -7.89 -9.28 -11.14
C ILE A 122 -8.71 -8.39 -10.22
N LEU A 123 -9.40 -7.41 -10.81
CA LEU A 123 -10.32 -6.51 -10.14
C LEU A 123 -11.75 -6.85 -10.57
N VAL A 124 -12.60 -7.18 -9.60
CA VAL A 124 -14.05 -7.31 -9.82
C VAL A 124 -14.75 -6.17 -9.09
N ASP A 125 -15.40 -5.28 -9.85
CA ASP A 125 -16.37 -4.32 -9.32
C ASP A 125 -17.70 -5.05 -9.09
N LYS A 126 -18.02 -5.28 -7.82
CA LYS A 126 -19.21 -6.01 -7.37
C LYS A 126 -20.50 -5.23 -7.59
N LYS A 127 -20.44 -3.92 -7.78
CA LYS A 127 -21.62 -3.07 -7.97
C LYS A 127 -22.17 -3.21 -9.39
N VAL A 128 -21.29 -3.29 -10.38
CA VAL A 128 -21.66 -3.37 -11.80
C VAL A 128 -21.28 -4.71 -12.45
N ASP A 129 -20.85 -5.68 -11.63
CA ASP A 129 -20.37 -7.00 -12.04
C ASP A 129 -19.32 -6.94 -13.17
N LYS A 130 -18.40 -5.98 -13.06
CA LYS A 130 -17.36 -5.75 -14.07
C LYS A 130 -16.05 -6.36 -13.61
N THR A 131 -15.53 -7.30 -14.39
CA THR A 131 -14.18 -7.86 -14.20
C THR A 131 -13.18 -7.14 -15.11
N GLN A 132 -12.03 -6.76 -14.54
CA GLN A 132 -10.94 -6.11 -15.25
C GLN A 132 -9.62 -6.72 -14.82
N PHE A 133 -8.65 -6.73 -15.74
CA PHE A 133 -7.27 -7.05 -15.42
C PHE A 133 -6.50 -5.76 -15.18
N VAL A 134 -5.80 -5.69 -14.05
CA VAL A 134 -5.04 -4.52 -13.63
C VAL A 134 -3.56 -4.89 -13.60
N ILE A 135 -2.75 -4.03 -14.22
CA ILE A 135 -1.29 -4.13 -14.17
C ILE A 135 -0.78 -2.87 -13.46
N LEU A 136 -0.09 -3.07 -12.35
CA LEU A 136 0.60 -2.01 -11.64
C LEU A 136 2.08 -2.04 -11.99
N LEU A 137 2.59 -0.90 -12.43
CA LEU A 137 4.01 -0.67 -12.63
C LEU A 137 4.48 0.40 -11.66
N LYS A 138 5.45 0.06 -10.80
CA LYS A 138 6.20 1.05 -10.04
C LYS A 138 7.17 1.74 -10.97
N LYS A 139 7.04 3.07 -11.09
CA LYS A 139 7.82 3.95 -11.96
C LYS A 139 9.03 4.55 -11.27
N THR A 140 9.07 4.49 -9.95
CA THR A 140 10.22 4.89 -9.16
C THR A 140 11.11 3.69 -8.91
N ARG A 141 12.31 3.71 -9.48
CA ARG A 141 13.32 2.66 -9.32
C ARG A 141 13.95 2.72 -7.93
N GLU A 142 13.94 1.59 -7.24
CA GLU A 142 14.70 1.37 -5.99
C GLU A 142 15.76 0.30 -6.25
N MET A 143 16.99 0.53 -5.76
CA MET A 143 18.11 -0.40 -5.93
C MET A 143 18.70 -0.70 -4.56
N GLU A 144 17.93 -1.46 -3.78
CA GLU A 144 18.29 -1.73 -2.40
C GLU A 144 19.55 -2.59 -2.31
N LYS A 145 20.55 -2.13 -1.55
CA LYS A 145 21.79 -2.88 -1.33
C LYS A 145 22.16 -2.88 0.13
N LYS A 146 22.51 -4.06 0.64
CA LYS A 146 23.11 -4.20 1.97
C LYS A 146 24.60 -3.92 1.91
N LEU A 147 25.05 -2.97 2.72
CA LEU A 147 26.46 -2.60 2.86
C LEU A 147 27.18 -3.55 3.83
N PRO A 148 28.53 -3.64 3.78
CA PRO A 148 29.31 -4.51 4.67
C PRO A 148 29.12 -4.23 6.17
N ASN A 149 28.78 -3.00 6.54
CA ASN A 149 28.49 -2.58 7.91
C ASN A 149 27.06 -2.93 8.37
N GLY A 150 26.24 -3.52 7.49
CA GLY A 150 24.84 -3.88 7.77
C GLY A 150 23.80 -2.85 7.32
N ASP A 151 24.22 -1.63 6.94
CA ASP A 151 23.31 -0.59 6.49
C ASP A 151 22.66 -0.93 5.14
N ILE A 152 21.46 -0.37 4.90
CA ILE A 152 20.74 -0.54 3.63
C ILE A 152 20.66 0.81 2.91
N VAL A 153 21.06 0.85 1.65
CA VAL A 153 20.96 2.03 0.77
C VAL A 153 20.01 1.76 -0.39
N GLY A 154 19.61 2.82 -1.12
CA GLY A 154 18.82 2.68 -2.35
C GLY A 154 17.30 2.77 -2.18
N TRP A 155 16.85 2.95 -0.94
CA TRP A 155 15.47 3.26 -0.58
C TRP A 155 15.06 4.66 -1.04
N VAL A 156 13.82 4.78 -1.50
CA VAL A 156 13.22 6.06 -1.88
C VAL A 156 12.08 6.39 -0.91
N PRO A 157 12.01 7.64 -0.40
CA PRO A 157 10.90 8.05 0.46
C PRO A 157 9.54 7.80 -0.22
N PRO A 158 8.51 7.31 0.51
CA PRO A 158 7.21 6.96 -0.06
C PRO A 158 6.60 8.08 -0.91
N GLU A 159 6.78 9.34 -0.52
CA GLU A 159 6.22 10.52 -1.20
C GLU A 159 6.79 10.72 -2.61
N LYS A 160 7.92 10.10 -2.92
CA LYS A 160 8.55 10.13 -4.25
C LYS A 160 8.22 8.89 -5.10
N LEU A 161 7.50 7.92 -4.55
CA LEU A 161 7.07 6.76 -5.31
C LEU A 161 5.99 7.15 -6.32
N LYS A 162 6.17 6.69 -7.56
CA LYS A 162 5.29 6.94 -8.69
C LYS A 162 4.89 5.60 -9.28
N TYR A 163 3.67 5.56 -9.81
CA TYR A 163 3.08 4.36 -10.34
C TYR A 163 2.34 4.67 -11.65
N THR A 164 2.23 3.65 -12.49
CA THR A 164 1.30 3.63 -13.60
C THR A 164 0.40 2.41 -13.45
N LEU A 165 -0.90 2.65 -13.43
CA LEU A 165 -1.92 1.62 -13.42
C LEU A 165 -2.48 1.48 -14.82
N TYR A 166 -2.41 0.27 -15.37
CA TYR A 166 -3.10 -0.13 -16.57
C TYR A 166 -4.32 -0.97 -16.20
N THR A 167 -5.43 -0.75 -16.88
CA THR A 167 -6.66 -1.51 -16.71
C THR A 167 -7.14 -1.97 -18.07
N LEU A 168 -7.22 -3.29 -18.24
CA LEU A 168 -7.71 -3.97 -19.41
C LEU A 168 -9.11 -4.51 -19.09
N ASP A 169 -10.11 -4.12 -19.86
CA ASP A 169 -11.44 -4.74 -19.78
C ASP A 169 -11.56 -5.98 -20.67
N VAL A 170 -12.70 -6.66 -20.59
CA VAL A 170 -12.92 -7.95 -21.25
C VAL A 170 -13.01 -7.81 -22.78
N GLU A 171 -13.29 -6.61 -23.27
CA GLU A 171 -13.32 -6.27 -24.69
C GLU A 171 -11.93 -5.89 -25.23
N GLY A 172 -10.91 -5.81 -24.38
CA GLY A 172 -9.54 -5.47 -24.76
C GLY A 172 -9.22 -3.98 -24.72
N ASN A 173 -10.11 -3.13 -24.18
CA ASN A 173 -9.82 -1.70 -24.06
C ASN A 173 -8.84 -1.48 -22.91
N LEU A 174 -7.68 -0.93 -23.25
CA LEU A 174 -6.65 -0.57 -22.29
C LEU A 174 -6.79 0.90 -21.88
N LYS A 175 -6.96 1.15 -20.58
CA LYS A 175 -6.85 2.49 -19.98
C LYS A 175 -5.62 2.54 -19.10
N ASN A 176 -4.98 3.69 -19.03
CA ASN A 176 -3.88 3.92 -18.10
C ASN A 176 -4.09 5.18 -17.26
N LYS A 177 -3.52 5.18 -16.06
CA LYS A 177 -3.48 6.33 -15.16
C LYS A 177 -2.18 6.30 -14.38
N SER A 178 -1.39 7.37 -14.51
CA SER A 178 -0.20 7.59 -13.69
C SER A 178 -0.57 8.38 -12.44
N PHE A 179 0.05 8.06 -11.32
CA PHE A 179 -0.19 8.74 -10.04
C PHE A 179 1.06 8.66 -9.13
N SER A 180 1.17 9.60 -8.21
CA SER A 180 2.15 9.55 -7.14
C SER A 180 1.55 8.87 -5.89
N PHE A 181 2.41 8.36 -5.02
CA PHE A 181 1.99 7.77 -3.75
C PHE A 181 1.10 8.73 -2.94
N SER A 182 1.45 10.03 -2.89
CA SER A 182 0.71 11.05 -2.13
C SER A 182 -0.64 11.43 -2.74
N GLU A 183 -0.84 11.21 -4.04
CA GLU A 183 -2.06 11.57 -4.77
C GLU A 183 -2.96 10.37 -5.05
N ARG A 184 -2.61 9.19 -4.51
CA ARG A 184 -3.38 7.97 -4.70
C ARG A 184 -4.81 8.14 -4.22
N ASP A 185 -5.75 7.54 -4.94
CA ASP A 185 -7.13 7.42 -4.49
C ASP A 185 -7.36 6.17 -3.63
N ALA A 186 -8.59 6.04 -3.14
CA ALA A 186 -9.04 4.95 -2.29
C ALA A 186 -8.80 3.57 -2.92
N LEU A 187 -9.14 3.39 -4.20
CA LEU A 187 -8.97 2.11 -4.88
C LEU A 187 -7.50 1.84 -5.19
N GLN A 188 -6.77 2.87 -5.61
CA GLN A 188 -5.33 2.76 -5.86
C GLN A 188 -4.57 2.30 -4.62
N THR A 189 -4.95 2.74 -3.42
CA THR A 189 -4.36 2.28 -2.15
C THR A 189 -4.50 0.76 -1.99
N GLU A 190 -5.71 0.23 -2.18
CA GLU A 190 -5.98 -1.20 -2.08
C GLU A 190 -5.24 -2.02 -3.13
N LEU A 191 -5.17 -1.51 -4.37
CA LEU A 191 -4.45 -2.18 -5.45
C LEU A 191 -2.94 -2.23 -5.17
N LEU A 192 -2.35 -1.15 -4.65
CA LEU A 192 -0.93 -1.13 -4.27
C LEU A 192 -0.62 -2.16 -3.19
N ASN A 193 -1.47 -2.26 -2.16
CA ASN A 193 -1.33 -3.26 -1.08
C ASN A 193 -1.49 -4.69 -1.63
N ALA A 194 -2.54 -4.96 -2.39
CA ALA A 194 -2.80 -6.28 -2.95
C ALA A 194 -1.68 -6.73 -3.92
N GLY A 195 -1.12 -5.78 -4.68
CA GLY A 195 -0.01 -6.02 -5.59
C GLY A 195 1.35 -6.13 -4.92
N VAL A 196 1.47 -5.74 -3.65
CA VAL A 196 2.73 -5.70 -2.89
C VAL A 196 3.81 -4.90 -3.64
N VAL A 197 3.41 -3.79 -4.27
CA VAL A 197 4.30 -2.85 -4.98
C VAL A 197 4.65 -1.62 -4.13
N VAL A 198 4.29 -1.68 -2.85
CA VAL A 198 4.67 -0.74 -1.80
C VAL A 198 5.54 -1.48 -0.79
N PRO A 199 6.46 -0.76 -0.11
CA PRO A 199 7.42 -1.42 0.77
C PRO A 199 6.84 -1.96 2.07
N TYR A 200 5.69 -1.43 2.49
CA TYR A 200 4.92 -1.86 3.63
C TYR A 200 3.43 -1.64 3.32
N SER A 201 2.56 -2.28 4.10
CA SER A 201 1.11 -2.11 3.97
C SER A 201 0.71 -0.68 4.35
N ILE A 202 -0.09 -0.03 3.50
CA ILE A 202 -0.44 1.39 3.63
C ILE A 202 -1.95 1.55 3.83
N GLY A 203 -2.35 2.53 4.64
CA GLY A 203 -3.74 2.97 4.73
C GLY A 203 -4.03 4.12 3.77
N TYR A 204 -5.31 4.39 3.51
CA TYR A 204 -5.73 5.55 2.72
C TYR A 204 -5.73 6.84 3.57
N TYR A 205 -6.23 6.76 4.81
CA TYR A 205 -6.24 7.86 5.77
C TYR A 205 -5.09 7.78 6.79
N THR A 206 -4.68 6.57 7.17
CA THR A 206 -3.58 6.36 8.11
C THR A 206 -3.00 4.95 8.08
N ASP A 207 -1.68 4.85 8.19
CA ASP A 207 -0.95 3.57 8.29
C ASP A 207 -0.96 3.01 9.73
N ALA A 208 -1.80 3.57 10.60
CA ALA A 208 -1.79 3.30 12.04
C ALA A 208 -2.32 1.90 12.40
N TRP A 209 -2.95 1.20 11.46
CA TRP A 209 -3.31 -0.20 11.66
C TRP A 209 -2.18 -1.17 11.29
N GLU A 210 -1.21 -0.71 10.49
CA GLU A 210 -0.19 -1.55 9.86
C GLU A 210 1.18 -1.46 10.57
N GLY A 211 1.44 -0.35 11.27
CA GLY A 211 2.79 -0.02 11.77
C GLY A 211 3.09 -0.36 13.24
N TYR A 212 2.13 -0.82 14.04
CA TYR A 212 2.38 -1.00 15.49
C TYR A 212 2.74 -2.44 15.87
N PRO A 213 3.81 -2.64 16.66
CA PRO A 213 4.33 -3.97 17.00
C PRO A 213 3.43 -4.76 17.97
N SER A 214 2.41 -4.13 18.55
CA SER A 214 1.53 -4.78 19.52
C SER A 214 0.08 -4.73 19.09
N ILE A 215 -0.57 -5.89 19.12
CA ILE A 215 -2.03 -6.05 18.94
C ILE A 215 -2.84 -5.21 19.94
N PHE A 216 -2.27 -4.86 21.10
CA PHE A 216 -2.95 -4.06 22.12
C PHE A 216 -2.84 -2.55 21.87
N PHE A 217 -1.89 -2.13 21.03
CA PHE A 217 -1.62 -0.70 20.83
C PHE A 217 -2.87 0.05 20.39
N PRO A 218 -3.59 -0.33 19.31
CA PRO A 218 -4.80 0.37 18.88
C PRO A 218 -5.84 0.55 19.98
N PHE A 219 -6.00 -0.47 20.85
CA PHE A 219 -6.98 -0.45 21.92
C PHE A 219 -6.57 0.47 23.08
N ILE A 220 -5.29 0.46 23.46
CA ILE A 220 -4.75 1.32 24.53
C ILE A 220 -4.62 2.76 24.03
N PHE A 221 -4.06 2.95 22.84
CA PHE A 221 -3.95 4.23 22.16
C PHE A 221 -4.31 4.07 20.68
N PRO A 222 -5.29 4.83 20.16
CA PRO A 222 -5.83 6.03 20.78
C PRO A 222 -7.20 5.87 21.46
N PHE A 223 -7.84 4.69 21.40
CA PHE A 223 -9.23 4.56 21.82
C PHE A 223 -9.45 4.60 23.34
N LEU A 224 -8.68 3.84 24.13
CA LEU A 224 -8.80 3.89 25.60
C LEU A 224 -8.39 5.25 26.14
N THR A 225 -7.31 5.86 25.62
CA THR A 225 -6.92 7.22 26.01
C THR A 225 -8.00 8.24 25.65
N LEU A 226 -8.62 8.15 24.47
CA LEU A 226 -9.76 9.00 24.09
C LEU A 226 -10.91 8.86 25.10
N MET A 227 -11.28 7.64 25.47
CA MET A 227 -12.35 7.36 26.42
C MET A 227 -12.02 7.91 27.82
N VAL A 228 -10.81 7.67 28.33
CA VAL A 228 -10.37 8.19 29.63
C VAL A 228 -10.35 9.71 29.64
N GLY A 229 -9.85 10.34 28.58
CA GLY A 229 -9.86 11.80 28.43
C GLY A 229 -11.28 12.37 28.47
N PHE A 230 -12.20 11.75 27.72
CA PHE A 230 -13.61 12.12 27.70
C PHE A 230 -14.29 11.96 29.07
N LEU A 231 -14.04 10.86 29.78
CA LEU A 231 -14.58 10.63 31.13
C LEU A 231 -14.07 11.67 32.12
N LEU A 232 -12.79 12.03 32.08
CA LEU A 232 -12.22 13.08 32.94
C LEU A 232 -12.87 14.45 32.66
N ILE A 233 -13.13 14.79 31.39
CA ILE A 233 -13.84 16.02 31.02
C ILE A 233 -15.23 16.05 31.66
N ILE A 234 -16.02 14.98 31.52
CA ILE A 234 -17.40 14.92 32.04
C ILE A 234 -17.42 14.99 33.57
N VAL A 235 -16.64 14.14 34.24
CA VAL A 235 -16.66 14.01 35.71
C VAL A 235 -16.16 15.27 36.41
N PHE A 236 -15.15 15.94 35.83
CA PHE A 236 -14.51 17.10 36.43
C PHE A 236 -14.92 18.43 35.80
N PHE A 237 -15.97 18.44 34.97
CA PHE A 237 -16.47 19.64 34.32
C PHE A 237 -16.74 20.76 35.34
N PRO A 238 -16.18 21.96 35.15
CA PRO A 238 -16.32 23.05 36.12
C PRO A 238 -17.71 23.71 36.01
N ILE A 239 -18.73 23.06 36.56
CA ILE A 239 -20.06 23.68 36.71
C ILE A 239 -19.96 24.77 37.79
N ARG A 240 -20.14 26.04 37.40
CA ARG A 240 -20.46 27.10 38.36
C ARG A 240 -21.86 26.79 38.91
N LYS A 241 -21.96 26.45 40.19
CA LYS A 241 -23.27 26.51 40.88
C LYS A 241 -23.74 27.96 40.81
N VAL A 242 -24.76 28.24 40.02
CA VAL A 242 -25.53 29.48 40.15
C VAL A 242 -26.21 29.40 41.51
N LYS A 243 -25.79 30.24 42.46
CA LYS A 243 -26.54 30.42 43.71
C LYS A 243 -27.84 31.12 43.32
N ILE A 244 -28.97 30.43 43.49
CA ILE A 244 -30.31 31.05 43.55
C ILE A 244 -30.54 31.44 45.00
#